data_AF-A0A2E5SU99-F1
#
_entry.id   AF-A0A2E5SU99-F1
#
_cell.length_a   1.000
_cell.length_b   1.000
_cell.length_c   1.000
_cell.angle_alpha   90.00
_cell.angle_beta   90.00
_cell.angle_gamma   90.00
#
_symmetry.space_group_name_H-M   'P 1'
#
loop_
_entity.id
_entity.type
_entity.pdbx_description
1 polymer ?
#
loop_
_entity_poly.entity_id
_entity_poly.type
_entity_poly.pdbx_seq_one_letter_code
_entity_poly.pdbx_strand_id
1 'polypeptide(L)'
;MIHQVYAGGLLMGAVMNLAPDLFNGVLAAVPFVDVINTMLDETIPLTTFEFDEWGNPKQKKYFDYIMKYSPYDNVEAKDYPHTLITTGYWDSQVQYWEPAKWIAKLRDLKTDDNVLIMHCNMETGHGGASGRFARFKEVAMEYSFMFMLEGIDE
;
A
#
# COMPACT_ATOMS: atom_id res chain seq x y z
N MET A 1 5.04 -15.45 2.05
CA MET A 1 4.38 -14.28 1.42
C MET A 1 3.16 -13.86 2.23
N ILE A 2 2.76 -12.60 2.13
CA ILE A 2 1.55 -12.05 2.78
C ILE A 2 0.74 -11.22 1.78
N HIS A 3 -0.59 -11.30 1.84
CA HIS A 3 -1.52 -10.63 0.92
C HIS A 3 -2.74 -10.10 1.67
N GLN A 4 -3.27 -8.96 1.22
CA GLN A 4 -4.36 -8.31 1.91
C GLN A 4 -5.26 -7.38 1.05
N VAL A 5 -6.52 -7.33 1.49
CA VAL A 5 -7.73 -6.54 1.17
C VAL A 5 -7.94 -5.18 1.88
N TYR A 6 -8.07 -4.00 1.26
CA TYR A 6 -8.57 -2.75 1.90
C TYR A 6 -7.62 -2.06 2.93
N ALA A 7 -8.14 -1.64 4.11
CA ALA A 7 -7.41 -0.91 5.15
C ALA A 7 -6.20 -1.65 5.75
N GLY A 8 -6.08 -2.95 5.53
CA GLY A 8 -4.84 -3.66 5.85
C GLY A 8 -3.62 -3.24 5.00
N GLY A 9 -3.77 -2.34 4.03
CA GLY A 9 -2.63 -1.85 3.25
C GLY A 9 -1.69 -1.02 4.12
N LEU A 10 -2.29 -0.34 5.11
CA LEU A 10 -1.58 0.25 6.24
C LEU A 10 -0.78 -0.81 7.01
N LEU A 11 -1.39 -1.95 7.34
CA LEU A 11 -0.72 -3.06 8.01
C LEU A 11 0.47 -3.56 7.17
N MET A 12 0.28 -3.80 5.87
CA MET A 12 1.35 -4.27 4.99
C MET A 12 2.51 -3.28 4.94
N GLY A 13 2.23 -1.99 4.71
CA GLY A 13 3.26 -0.96 4.68
C GLY A 13 4.00 -0.79 6.01
N ALA A 14 3.29 -0.83 7.14
CA ALA A 14 3.89 -0.70 8.46
C ALA A 14 4.78 -1.92 8.80
N VAL A 15 4.29 -3.13 8.53
CA VAL A 15 5.04 -4.37 8.78
C VAL A 15 6.27 -4.47 7.88
N MET A 16 6.21 -4.00 6.63
CA MET A 16 7.38 -3.90 5.75
C MET A 16 8.48 -3.01 6.34
N ASN A 17 8.10 -1.92 7.03
CA ASN A 17 9.10 -1.09 7.72
C ASN A 17 9.61 -1.74 9.01
N LEU A 18 8.76 -2.41 9.77
CA LEU A 18 9.10 -2.94 11.10
C LEU A 18 9.88 -4.26 11.04
N ALA A 19 9.55 -5.13 10.09
CA ALA A 19 10.11 -6.47 9.99
C ALA A 19 10.15 -6.96 8.52
N PRO A 20 10.92 -6.28 7.64
CA PRO A 20 11.00 -6.62 6.22
C PRO A 20 11.47 -8.05 5.97
N ASP A 21 12.39 -8.54 6.80
CA ASP A 21 13.06 -9.85 6.63
C ASP A 21 12.14 -11.06 6.88
N LEU A 22 10.93 -10.84 7.42
CA LEU A 22 9.99 -11.93 7.69
C LEU A 22 9.25 -12.43 6.44
N PHE A 23 9.32 -11.68 5.33
CA PHE A 23 8.53 -11.97 4.15
C PHE A 23 9.41 -12.04 2.90
N ASN A 24 9.27 -13.11 2.12
CA ASN A 24 9.85 -13.17 0.77
C ASN A 24 9.18 -12.13 -0.16
N GLY A 25 7.85 -12.02 -0.08
CA GLY A 25 7.08 -11.07 -0.88
C GLY A 25 5.77 -10.60 -0.24
N VAL A 26 5.35 -9.41 -0.65
CA VAL A 26 4.18 -8.67 -0.17
C VAL A 26 3.29 -8.23 -1.35
N LEU A 27 2.00 -8.47 -1.23
CA LEU A 27 0.97 -7.86 -2.08
C LEU A 27 0.22 -6.78 -1.29
N ALA A 28 0.30 -5.54 -1.75
CA ALA A 28 -0.37 -4.39 -1.13
C ALA A 28 -1.43 -3.83 -2.09
N ALA A 29 -2.70 -4.20 -1.88
CA ALA A 29 -3.80 -3.76 -2.73
C ALA A 29 -4.51 -2.52 -2.14
N VAL A 30 -4.65 -1.48 -2.98
CA VAL A 30 -5.20 -0.15 -2.64
C VAL A 30 -4.70 0.37 -1.29
N PRO A 31 -3.37 0.44 -1.05
CA PRO A 31 -2.88 0.54 0.31
C PRO A 31 -2.90 1.97 0.84
N PHE A 32 -3.55 2.18 1.98
CA PHE A 32 -3.50 3.42 2.76
C PHE A 32 -2.14 3.54 3.45
N VAL A 33 -1.27 4.40 2.94
CA VAL A 33 0.17 4.40 3.30
C VAL A 33 0.70 5.79 3.63
N ASP A 34 -0.01 6.86 3.28
CA ASP A 34 0.40 8.24 3.52
C ASP A 34 -0.41 8.88 4.66
N VAL A 35 -0.48 8.15 5.78
CA VAL A 35 -1.46 8.37 6.84
C VAL A 35 -1.43 9.80 7.38
N ILE A 36 -0.24 10.35 7.65
CA ILE A 36 -0.13 11.71 8.22
C ILE A 36 -0.65 12.76 7.25
N ASN A 37 -0.24 12.70 5.98
CA ASN A 37 -0.61 13.73 5.01
C ASN A 37 -2.10 13.64 4.66
N THR A 38 -2.62 12.43 4.44
CA THR A 38 -4.04 12.21 4.15
C THR A 38 -4.91 12.63 5.33
N MET A 39 -4.59 12.20 6.55
CA MET A 39 -5.41 12.49 7.74
C MET A 39 -5.32 13.95 8.22
N LEU A 40 -4.36 14.74 7.73
CA LEU A 40 -4.31 16.18 7.99
C LEU A 40 -5.22 16.99 7.05
N ASP A 41 -5.57 16.44 5.89
CA ASP A 41 -6.37 17.09 4.86
C ASP A 41 -7.83 16.60 4.87
N GLU A 42 -8.71 17.44 5.42
CA GLU A 42 -10.15 17.16 5.52
C GLU A 42 -10.90 17.31 4.18
N THR A 43 -10.23 17.77 3.12
CA THR A 43 -10.83 17.85 1.78
C THR A 43 -10.80 16.51 1.04
N ILE A 44 -9.96 15.57 1.49
CA ILE A 44 -9.91 14.21 0.96
C ILE A 44 -11.13 13.43 1.48
N PRO A 45 -11.84 12.68 0.61
CA PRO A 45 -12.95 11.83 1.04
C PRO A 45 -12.56 10.89 2.18
N LEU A 46 -13.50 10.60 3.08
CA LEU A 46 -13.36 9.73 4.26
C LEU A 46 -12.50 10.25 5.42
N THR A 47 -11.54 11.17 5.22
CA THR A 47 -10.62 11.65 6.28
C THR A 47 -11.33 11.98 7.61
N THR A 48 -12.39 12.79 7.55
CA THR A 48 -13.11 13.21 8.77
C THR A 48 -13.87 12.08 9.45
N PHE A 49 -14.35 11.09 8.67
CA PHE A 49 -15.00 9.89 9.20
C PHE A 49 -13.99 8.94 9.85
N GLU A 50 -12.75 8.92 9.35
CA GLU A 50 -11.70 8.04 9.85
C GLU A 50 -10.99 8.58 11.11
N PHE A 51 -11.30 9.80 11.56
CA PHE A 51 -10.79 10.32 12.84
C PHE A 51 -11.17 9.47 14.04
N ASP A 52 -12.35 8.85 14.02
CA ASP A 52 -12.78 7.96 15.10
C ASP A 52 -12.04 6.61 15.08
N GLU A 53 -11.47 6.23 13.94
CA GLU A 53 -10.71 4.98 13.77
C GLU A 53 -9.23 5.18 14.12
N TRP A 54 -8.56 6.15 13.49
CA TRP A 54 -7.10 6.34 13.62
C TRP A 54 -6.70 7.46 14.60
N GLY A 55 -7.62 8.37 14.90
CA GLY A 55 -7.36 9.63 15.57
C GLY A 55 -7.12 10.80 14.60
N ASN A 56 -7.30 12.02 15.10
CA ASN A 56 -7.10 13.25 14.31
C ASN A 56 -5.69 13.83 14.50
N PRO A 57 -4.78 13.75 13.51
CA PRO A 57 -3.40 14.22 13.63
C PRO A 57 -3.26 15.74 13.77
N LYS A 58 -4.32 16.53 13.65
CA LYS A 58 -4.28 17.95 14.05
C LYS A 58 -4.08 18.12 15.56
N GLN A 59 -4.31 17.06 16.35
CA GLN A 59 -3.96 17.02 17.76
C GLN A 59 -2.64 16.29 17.95
N LYS A 60 -1.70 16.93 18.66
CA LYS A 60 -0.32 16.43 18.83
C LYS A 60 -0.24 14.97 19.31
N LYS A 61 -1.10 14.57 20.23
CA LYS A 61 -1.13 13.19 20.76
C LYS A 61 -1.31 12.16 19.64
N TYR A 62 -2.23 12.40 18.71
CA TYR A 62 -2.48 11.48 17.60
C TYR A 62 -1.39 11.61 16.53
N PHE A 63 -0.95 12.83 16.22
CA PHE A 63 0.18 13.05 15.30
C PHE A 63 1.42 12.23 15.72
N ASP A 64 1.87 12.40 16.96
CA ASP A 64 3.05 11.71 17.50
C ASP A 64 2.90 10.18 17.48
N TYR A 65 1.67 9.68 17.58
CA TYR A 65 1.39 8.24 17.58
C TYR A 65 1.34 7.68 16.16
N ILE A 66 0.59 8.33 15.26
CA ILE A 66 0.47 7.96 13.85
C ILE A 66 1.83 8.00 13.16
N MET A 67 2.65 9.00 13.46
CA MET A 67 3.99 9.16 12.91
C MET A 67 4.88 7.93 13.17
N LYS A 68 4.64 7.16 14.23
CA LYS A 68 5.44 5.96 14.55
C LYS A 68 5.19 4.77 13.62
N TYR A 69 4.04 4.74 12.94
CA TYR A 69 3.65 3.59 12.13
C TYR A 69 3.27 3.95 10.69
N SER A 70 3.08 5.23 10.37
CA SER A 70 2.74 5.70 9.01
C SER A 70 3.75 5.14 7.99
N PRO A 71 3.33 4.30 7.03
CA PRO A 71 4.25 3.58 6.15
C PRO A 71 5.14 4.50 5.33
N TYR A 72 4.56 5.55 4.72
CA TYR A 72 5.31 6.52 3.93
C TYR A 72 6.35 7.26 4.77
N ASP A 73 6.00 7.66 5.98
CA ASP A 73 6.89 8.46 6.83
C ASP A 73 8.06 7.65 7.40
N ASN A 74 7.88 6.33 7.57
CA ASN A 74 8.88 5.42 8.17
C ASN A 74 9.68 4.59 7.14
N VAL A 75 9.68 4.98 5.86
CA VAL A 75 10.60 4.39 4.88
C VAL A 75 12.04 4.84 5.16
N GLU A 76 12.96 3.89 5.21
CA GLU A 76 14.37 4.06 5.60
C GLU A 76 15.30 3.33 4.63
N ALA A 77 16.61 3.58 4.72
CA ALA A 77 17.60 2.86 3.92
C ALA A 77 17.87 1.46 4.50
N LYS A 78 17.19 0.46 3.93
CA LYS A 78 17.31 -0.97 4.28
C LYS A 78 16.73 -1.85 3.18
N ASP A 79 16.88 -3.15 3.35
CA ASP A 79 16.29 -4.14 2.45
C ASP A 79 14.79 -4.26 2.70
N TYR A 80 14.02 -4.34 1.62
CA TYR A 80 12.57 -4.51 1.63
C TYR A 80 12.18 -5.78 0.84
N PRO A 81 11.07 -6.45 1.19
CA PRO A 81 10.63 -7.64 0.47
C PRO A 81 10.21 -7.34 -0.96
N HIS A 82 10.17 -8.37 -1.81
CA HIS A 82 9.56 -8.26 -3.14
C HIS A 82 8.13 -7.75 -3.00
N THR A 83 7.76 -6.68 -3.70
CA THR A 83 6.47 -6.03 -3.49
C THR A 83 5.75 -5.73 -4.80
N LEU A 84 4.48 -6.15 -4.89
CA LEU A 84 3.53 -5.69 -5.90
C LEU A 84 2.46 -4.83 -5.22
N ILE A 85 2.34 -3.60 -5.69
CA ILE A 85 1.35 -2.62 -5.25
C ILE A 85 0.27 -2.52 -6.32
N THR A 86 -1.00 -2.66 -5.96
CA THR A 86 -2.12 -2.44 -6.88
C THR A 86 -2.95 -1.25 -6.42
N THR A 87 -3.47 -0.44 -7.35
CA THR A 87 -4.39 0.66 -7.05
C THR A 87 -5.26 0.98 -8.26
N GLY A 88 -6.32 1.78 -8.06
CA GLY A 88 -7.14 2.35 -9.11
C GLY A 88 -6.94 3.86 -9.22
N TYR A 89 -6.85 4.40 -10.44
CA TYR A 89 -6.68 5.84 -10.64
C TYR A 89 -7.87 6.66 -10.12
N TRP A 90 -9.08 6.11 -10.21
CA TRP A 90 -10.32 6.74 -9.75
C TRP A 90 -10.75 6.27 -8.36
N ASP A 91 -9.82 5.78 -7.55
CA ASP A 91 -10.12 5.32 -6.20
C ASP A 91 -10.54 6.51 -5.31
N SER A 92 -11.78 6.44 -4.81
CA SER A 92 -12.38 7.48 -3.98
C SER A 92 -12.18 7.26 -2.48
N GLN A 93 -11.57 6.15 -2.07
CA GLN A 93 -11.33 5.80 -0.66
C GLN A 93 -9.86 5.93 -0.31
N VAL A 94 -8.97 5.38 -1.14
CA VAL A 94 -7.53 5.52 -1.01
C VAL A 94 -6.99 6.14 -2.27
N GLN A 95 -6.50 7.37 -2.16
CA GLN A 95 -6.14 8.13 -3.35
C GLN A 95 -4.90 7.55 -4.03
N TYR A 96 -4.92 7.43 -5.37
CA TYR A 96 -3.87 6.74 -6.14
C TYR A 96 -2.45 7.28 -5.89
N TRP A 97 -2.33 8.54 -5.47
CA TRP A 97 -1.04 9.17 -5.19
C TRP A 97 -0.38 8.63 -3.91
N GLU A 98 -1.13 8.06 -2.96
CA GLU A 98 -0.54 7.46 -1.77
C GLU A 98 0.41 6.32 -2.12
N PRO A 99 -0.03 5.23 -2.80
CA PRO A 99 0.88 4.18 -3.26
C PRO A 99 1.93 4.70 -4.25
N ALA A 100 1.61 5.70 -5.08
CA ALA A 100 2.57 6.27 -6.03
C ALA A 100 3.73 6.99 -5.34
N LYS A 101 3.45 7.79 -4.30
CA LYS A 101 4.48 8.43 -3.46
C LYS A 101 5.28 7.38 -2.72
N TRP A 102 4.61 6.36 -2.16
CA TRP A 102 5.25 5.33 -1.38
C TRP A 102 6.22 4.47 -2.20
N ILE A 103 5.84 4.00 -3.39
CA ILE A 103 6.76 3.26 -4.26
C ILE A 103 7.95 4.12 -4.70
N ALA A 104 7.73 5.42 -4.96
CA ALA A 104 8.81 6.32 -5.33
C ALA A 104 9.84 6.46 -4.19
N LYS A 105 9.38 6.66 -2.96
CA LYS A 105 10.25 6.76 -1.78
C LYS A 105 10.96 5.44 -1.46
N LEU A 106 10.27 4.30 -1.58
CA LEU A 106 10.89 2.97 -1.44
C LEU A 106 12.01 2.76 -2.46
N ARG A 107 11.80 3.11 -3.73
CA ARG A 107 12.84 2.97 -4.77
C ARG A 107 14.05 3.87 -4.54
N ASP A 108 13.85 5.03 -3.92
CA ASP A 108 14.93 5.97 -3.61
C ASP A 108 15.79 5.50 -2.43
N LEU A 109 15.19 4.83 -1.44
CA LEU A 109 15.86 4.52 -0.18
C LEU A 109 16.25 3.05 -0.02
N LYS A 110 15.53 2.09 -0.61
CA LYS A 110 15.79 0.66 -0.39
C LYS A 110 17.22 0.27 -0.84
N THR A 111 17.82 -0.69 -0.16
CA THR A 111 19.21 -1.12 -0.41
C THR A 111 19.33 -2.47 -1.12
N ASP A 112 18.23 -3.19 -1.26
CA ASP A 112 18.15 -4.48 -1.96
C ASP A 112 17.99 -4.31 -3.49
N ASP A 113 18.00 -5.43 -4.21
CA ASP A 113 17.65 -5.54 -5.64
C ASP A 113 16.30 -6.25 -5.86
N ASN A 114 15.45 -6.34 -4.83
CA ASN A 114 14.18 -7.03 -4.91
C ASN A 114 13.20 -6.30 -5.84
N VAL A 115 12.33 -7.11 -6.47
CA VAL A 115 11.28 -6.64 -7.38
C VAL A 115 10.32 -5.72 -6.63
N LEU A 116 10.17 -4.48 -7.10
CA LEU A 116 9.23 -3.50 -6.56
C LEU A 116 8.43 -2.85 -7.71
N ILE A 117 7.18 -3.26 -7.86
CA ILE A 117 6.32 -2.88 -8.97
C ILE A 117 4.97 -2.34 -8.50
N MET A 118 4.40 -1.43 -9.29
CA MET A 118 3.07 -0.87 -9.07
C MET A 118 2.24 -1.06 -10.33
N HIS A 119 1.04 -1.61 -10.16
CA HIS A 119 0.00 -1.65 -11.18
C HIS A 119 -1.11 -0.67 -10.81
N CYS A 120 -1.16 0.47 -11.51
CA CYS A 120 -2.25 1.42 -11.40
C CYS A 120 -3.25 1.15 -12.53
N ASN A 121 -4.44 0.70 -12.16
CA ASN A 121 -5.52 0.52 -13.13
C ASN A 121 -6.15 1.90 -13.42
N MET A 122 -5.92 2.40 -14.64
CA MET A 122 -6.34 3.75 -15.04
C MET A 122 -7.85 3.91 -15.25
N GLU A 123 -8.60 2.80 -15.21
CA GLU A 123 -10.04 2.77 -15.53
C GLU A 123 -10.92 2.47 -14.31
N THR A 124 -10.34 2.18 -13.15
CA THR A 124 -11.08 1.68 -11.98
C THR A 124 -10.92 2.55 -10.74
N GLY A 125 -11.88 2.41 -9.82
CA GLY A 125 -11.79 2.95 -8.47
C GLY A 125 -11.55 1.85 -7.42
N HIS A 126 -11.98 2.10 -6.19
CA HIS A 126 -11.63 1.25 -5.04
C HIS A 126 -12.00 -0.23 -5.17
N GLY A 127 -13.15 -0.52 -5.80
CA GLY A 127 -13.65 -1.88 -5.99
C GLY A 127 -12.96 -2.68 -7.11
N GLY A 128 -11.94 -2.12 -7.76
CA GLY A 128 -11.26 -2.74 -8.89
C GLY A 128 -12.13 -2.79 -10.16
N ALA A 129 -11.75 -3.66 -11.10
CA ALA A 129 -12.40 -3.73 -12.40
C ALA A 129 -13.83 -4.28 -12.34
N SER A 130 -14.78 -3.51 -12.88
CA SER A 130 -16.17 -3.94 -13.04
C SER A 130 -16.31 -4.82 -14.29
N GLY A 131 -16.53 -6.11 -14.10
CA GLY A 131 -16.72 -7.06 -15.20
C GLY A 131 -16.32 -8.48 -14.82
N ARG A 132 -17.12 -9.46 -15.26
CA ARG A 132 -16.96 -10.88 -14.87
C ARG A 132 -15.54 -11.41 -15.06
N PHE A 133 -14.85 -11.00 -16.11
CA PHE A 133 -13.51 -11.48 -16.45
C PHE A 133 -12.38 -10.54 -16.01
N ALA A 134 -12.65 -9.26 -15.80
CA ALA A 134 -11.61 -8.28 -15.52
C ALA A 134 -10.98 -8.52 -14.14
N ARG A 135 -11.81 -8.82 -13.13
CA ARG A 135 -11.37 -9.30 -11.81
C ARG A 135 -10.42 -10.49 -11.89
N PHE A 136 -10.68 -11.45 -12.79
CA PHE A 136 -9.82 -12.64 -12.88
C PHE A 136 -8.44 -12.33 -13.45
N LYS A 137 -8.30 -11.26 -14.24
CA LYS A 137 -6.99 -10.80 -14.71
C LYS A 137 -6.17 -10.19 -13.58
N GLU A 138 -6.79 -9.40 -12.71
CA GLU A 138 -6.14 -8.82 -11.53
C GLU A 138 -5.68 -9.93 -10.56
N VAL A 139 -6.57 -10.89 -10.27
CA VAL A 139 -6.21 -12.07 -9.47
C VAL A 139 -5.09 -12.88 -10.14
N ALA A 140 -5.17 -13.15 -11.44
CA ALA A 140 -4.11 -13.88 -12.13
C ALA A 140 -2.76 -13.16 -12.03
N MET A 141 -2.71 -11.84 -12.18
CA MET A 141 -1.49 -11.05 -12.01
C MET A 141 -0.90 -11.17 -10.60
N GLU A 142 -1.74 -11.08 -9.57
CA GLU A 142 -1.33 -11.22 -8.17
C GLU A 142 -0.72 -12.60 -7.89
N TYR A 143 -1.38 -13.67 -8.36
CA TYR A 143 -0.89 -15.04 -8.23
C TYR A 143 0.36 -15.29 -9.06
N SER A 144 0.45 -14.76 -10.28
CA SER A 144 1.66 -14.87 -11.10
C SER A 144 2.87 -14.21 -10.43
N PHE A 145 2.68 -13.05 -9.80
CA PHE A 145 3.75 -12.44 -9.00
C PHE A 145 4.18 -13.35 -7.85
N MET A 146 3.22 -13.91 -7.12
CA MET A 146 3.50 -14.85 -6.04
C MET A 146 4.26 -16.10 -6.52
N PHE A 147 3.79 -16.75 -7.57
CA PHE A 147 4.39 -17.96 -8.12
C PHE A 147 5.80 -17.71 -8.68
N MET A 148 6.01 -16.56 -9.33
CA MET A 148 7.34 -16.14 -9.77
C MET A 148 8.34 -16.09 -8.62
N LEU A 149 7.95 -15.57 -7.45
CA LEU A 149 8.84 -15.47 -6.28
C LEU A 149 9.17 -16.83 -5.65
N GLU A 150 8.29 -17.81 -5.82
CA GLU A 150 8.47 -19.16 -5.28
C GLU A 150 9.03 -20.14 -6.33
N GLY A 151 9.38 -19.67 -7.53
CA GLY A 151 9.93 -20.49 -8.61
C GLY A 151 8.95 -21.55 -9.13
N ILE A 152 7.66 -21.26 -9.11
CA ILE A 152 6.60 -22.15 -9.61
C ILE A 152 6.33 -21.78 -11.07
N ASP A 153 6.80 -22.62 -11.99
CA ASP A 153 6.52 -22.54 -13.42
C ASP A 153 5.35 -23.51 -13.75
N GLU A 154 4.19 -22.98 -14.15
CA GLU A 154 3.04 -23.77 -14.64
C GLU A 154 3.08 -24.00 -16.15
#